data_AF-A0A356FF33-F1
#
_entry.id   AF-A0A356FF33-F1
#
_cell.length_a   1.000
_cell.length_b   1.000
_cell.length_c   1.000
_cell.angle_alpha   90.00
_cell.angle_beta   90.00
_cell.angle_gamma   90.00
#
_symmetry.space_group_name_H-M   'P 1'
#
loop_
_entity.id
_entity.type
_entity.pdbx_description
1 polymer ?
#
loop_
_entity_poly.entity_id
_entity_poly.type
_entity_poly.pdbx_seq_one_letter_code
_entity_poly.pdbx_strand_id
1 'polypeptide(L)'
;MPQLTSFSRRSTTASPGPSEFKDRGLSLRFKITEARAVRLQSLAALAFFILHTGVLSAQQQGRPRLDFAIELAPLLKEYCFGCHNAKRKKGDIDIESALSSRPLVSRKDLWVNVLARVRDGDMPPEDEGQPSSPERSCLLRRLSAAAHYCFEEPGWISTRTLHSPL
;
A
#
# COMPACT_ATOMS: atom_id res chain seq x y z
N MET A 1 87.42 -50.75 20.54
CA MET A 1 87.47 -49.89 21.74
C MET A 1 88.80 -49.16 21.75
N PRO A 2 88.94 -47.87 22.15
CA PRO A 2 88.08 -46.69 21.96
C PRO A 2 88.74 -45.66 20.99
N GLN A 3 87.96 -44.80 20.34
CA GLN A 3 88.48 -43.60 19.66
C GLN A 3 88.07 -42.37 20.48
N LEU A 4 89.06 -41.62 20.94
CA LEU A 4 88.92 -40.44 21.78
C LEU A 4 88.85 -39.17 20.94
N THR A 5 87.73 -38.46 21.10
CA THR A 5 87.60 -37.00 21.28
C THR A 5 88.55 -36.05 20.54
N SER A 6 87.98 -35.23 19.67
CA SER A 6 88.33 -33.81 19.66
C SER A 6 87.08 -32.96 19.56
N PHE A 7 86.87 -32.23 20.64
CA PHE A 7 85.77 -31.37 20.97
C PHE A 7 86.05 -29.98 20.38
N SER A 8 85.19 -29.47 19.50
CA SER A 8 85.23 -28.06 19.08
C SER A 8 83.88 -27.40 19.37
N ARG A 9 83.82 -26.83 20.58
CA ARG A 9 82.74 -25.98 21.08
C ARG A 9 82.82 -24.66 20.31
N ARG A 10 81.74 -24.28 19.61
CA ARG A 10 81.54 -22.88 19.20
C ARG A 10 80.30 -22.35 19.90
N SER A 11 80.58 -21.54 20.91
CA SER A 11 79.67 -20.71 21.67
C SER A 11 79.27 -19.48 20.87
N THR A 12 77.98 -19.28 20.63
CA THR A 12 77.40 -17.96 20.40
C THR A 12 76.03 -17.92 21.05
N THR A 13 75.99 -17.60 22.34
CA THR A 13 74.83 -17.01 23.00
C THR A 13 74.71 -15.57 22.50
N ALA A 14 73.86 -15.33 21.50
CA ALA A 14 73.46 -13.98 21.13
C ALA A 14 72.27 -13.58 22.00
N SER A 15 72.50 -12.68 22.96
CA SER A 15 71.44 -11.98 23.68
C SER A 15 70.66 -11.09 22.70
N PRO A 16 69.32 -11.10 22.71
CA PRO A 16 68.53 -10.10 21.99
C PRO A 16 68.70 -8.73 22.67
N GLY A 17 68.92 -7.70 21.85
CA GLY A 17 69.16 -6.32 22.28
C GLY A 17 67.90 -5.58 22.76
N PRO A 18 68.06 -4.40 23.38
CA PRO A 18 67.00 -3.69 24.12
C PRO A 18 65.97 -2.95 23.25
N SER A 19 65.77 -3.30 21.98
CA SER A 19 64.86 -2.58 21.08
C SER A 19 63.46 -3.18 20.97
N GLU A 20 63.15 -4.28 21.65
CA GLU A 20 61.88 -5.02 21.48
C GLU A 20 60.76 -4.65 22.48
N PHE A 21 60.93 -3.54 23.22
CA PHE A 21 59.95 -3.06 24.22
C PHE A 21 59.37 -1.68 23.85
N LYS A 22 58.99 -1.45 22.59
CA LYS A 22 58.30 -0.20 22.24
C LYS A 22 57.16 -0.29 21.22
N ASP A 23 56.75 -1.50 20.83
CA ASP A 23 55.70 -1.64 19.80
C ASP A 23 54.36 -2.17 20.32
N ARG A 24 54.25 -2.48 21.62
CA ARG A 24 53.01 -3.00 22.23
C ARG A 24 52.01 -1.93 22.69
N GLY A 25 52.29 -0.64 22.47
CA GLY A 25 51.42 0.47 22.89
C GLY A 25 50.50 1.03 21.80
N LEU A 26 50.79 0.79 20.52
CA LEU A 26 50.12 1.46 19.40
C LEU A 26 48.92 0.66 18.84
N SER A 27 48.89 -0.66 19.01
CA SER A 27 47.81 -1.53 18.53
C SER A 27 46.52 -1.46 19.38
N LEU A 28 46.60 -0.97 20.61
CA LEU A 28 45.43 -0.78 21.50
C LEU A 28 44.67 0.51 21.24
N ARG A 29 45.32 1.53 20.64
CA ARG A 29 44.67 2.80 20.29
C ARG A 29 43.84 2.70 19.02
N PHE A 30 44.21 1.82 18.09
CA PHE A 30 43.51 1.63 16.81
C PHE A 30 42.18 0.87 16.95
N LYS A 31 42.08 -0.06 17.92
CA LYS A 31 40.85 -0.86 18.14
C LYS A 31 39.70 -0.09 18.82
N ILE A 32 39.99 1.00 19.53
CA ILE A 32 38.99 1.76 20.30
C ILE A 32 38.36 2.89 19.48
N THR A 33 39.05 3.40 18.46
CA THR A 33 38.52 4.40 17.52
C THR A 33 37.46 3.82 16.58
N GLU A 34 37.59 2.56 16.14
CA GLU A 34 36.61 1.93 15.24
C GLU A 34 35.33 1.48 15.96
N ALA A 35 35.42 1.10 17.23
CA ALA A 35 34.25 0.71 18.03
C ALA A 35 33.28 1.87 18.33
N ARG A 36 33.78 3.12 18.32
CA ARG A 36 32.95 4.33 18.51
C ARG A 36 32.29 4.78 17.21
N ALA A 37 33.00 4.71 16.08
CA ALA A 37 32.49 5.07 14.75
C ALA A 37 31.37 4.13 14.27
N VAL A 38 31.50 2.82 14.50
CA VAL A 38 30.48 1.84 14.12
C VAL A 38 29.19 2.00 14.95
N ARG A 39 29.29 2.37 16.24
CA ARG A 39 28.11 2.63 17.09
C ARG A 39 27.33 3.88 16.69
N LEU A 40 28.00 4.94 16.23
CA LEU A 40 27.37 6.15 15.72
C LEU A 40 26.73 5.93 14.33
N GLN A 41 27.37 5.14 13.48
CA GLN A 41 26.84 4.78 12.15
C GLN A 41 25.59 3.89 12.24
N SER A 42 25.54 2.94 13.18
CA SER A 42 24.36 2.09 13.40
C SER A 42 23.15 2.85 13.94
N LEU A 43 23.35 3.86 14.81
CA LEU A 43 22.25 4.67 15.35
C LEU A 43 21.67 5.64 14.31
N ALA A 44 22.50 6.23 13.45
CA ALA A 44 22.06 7.09 12.36
C ALA A 44 21.30 6.30 11.27
N ALA A 45 21.76 5.09 10.93
CA ALA A 45 21.07 4.21 9.99
C ALA A 45 19.71 3.73 10.53
N LEU A 46 19.61 3.42 11.84
CA LEU A 46 18.35 3.05 12.47
C LEU A 46 17.36 4.23 12.51
N ALA A 47 17.83 5.43 12.83
CA ALA A 47 17.00 6.65 12.78
C ALA A 47 16.53 6.96 11.35
N PHE A 48 17.37 6.76 10.33
CA PHE A 48 17.01 6.93 8.92
C PHE A 48 15.99 5.89 8.46
N PHE A 49 16.11 4.63 8.91
CA PHE A 49 15.17 3.55 8.62
C PHE A 49 13.81 3.76 9.32
N ILE A 50 13.80 4.24 10.56
CA ILE A 50 12.56 4.62 11.28
C ILE A 50 11.91 5.84 10.60
N LEU A 51 12.71 6.82 10.16
CA LEU A 51 12.21 8.01 9.47
C LEU A 51 11.64 7.68 8.07
N HIS A 52 12.25 6.73 7.35
CA HIS A 52 11.79 6.32 6.01
C HIS A 52 10.62 5.33 6.05
N THR A 53 10.52 4.46 7.06
CA THR A 53 9.38 3.53 7.19
C THR A 53 8.09 4.22 7.67
N GLY A 54 8.18 5.30 8.46
CA GLY A 54 7.01 6.06 8.93
C GLY A 54 6.19 6.72 7.81
N VAL A 55 6.82 7.11 6.71
CA VAL A 55 6.16 7.81 5.59
C VAL A 55 5.29 6.86 4.74
N LEU A 56 5.63 5.56 4.69
CA LEU A 56 4.90 4.60 3.85
C LEU A 56 3.53 4.20 4.45
N SER A 57 3.40 4.18 5.78
CA SER A 57 2.16 3.79 6.46
C SER A 57 1.06 4.85 6.41
N ALA A 58 1.41 6.12 6.15
CA ALA A 58 0.43 7.20 6.06
C ALA A 58 -0.44 7.12 4.79
N GLN A 59 0.02 6.40 3.76
CA GLN A 59 -0.70 6.32 2.48
C GLN A 59 -1.70 5.15 2.40
N GLN A 60 -1.83 4.37 3.47
CA GLN A 60 -2.78 3.26 3.59
C GLN A 60 -3.99 3.64 4.48
N GLN A 61 -4.39 4.91 4.44
CA GLN A 61 -5.74 5.30 4.85
C GLN A 61 -6.69 4.68 3.81
N GLY A 62 -7.43 3.66 4.23
CA GLY A 62 -8.29 2.86 3.37
C GLY A 62 -9.12 3.73 2.44
N ARG A 63 -9.23 3.32 1.17
CA ARG A 63 -10.07 4.00 0.18
C ARG A 63 -11.41 4.35 0.85
N PRO A 64 -11.90 5.59 0.75
CA PRO A 64 -13.08 6.02 1.47
C PRO A 64 -14.19 5.01 1.18
N ARG A 65 -14.66 4.29 2.21
CA ARG A 65 -15.86 3.46 2.07
C ARG A 65 -16.93 4.42 1.59
N LEU A 66 -17.45 4.14 0.40
CA LEU A 66 -18.60 4.83 -0.14
C LEU A 66 -19.72 4.67 0.89
N ASP A 67 -19.98 5.71 1.69
CA ASP A 67 -21.21 5.76 2.47
C ASP A 67 -22.36 6.10 1.52
N PHE A 68 -22.75 5.05 0.79
CA PHE A 68 -23.75 5.12 -0.26
C PHE A 68 -25.07 5.70 0.26
N ALA A 69 -25.40 5.42 1.52
CA ALA A 69 -26.65 5.83 2.14
C ALA A 69 -26.68 7.32 2.47
N ILE A 70 -25.56 7.90 2.91
CA ILE A 70 -25.53 9.29 3.38
C ILE A 70 -25.43 10.27 2.21
N GLU A 71 -24.57 10.01 1.23
CA GLU A 71 -24.25 11.02 0.21
C GLU A 71 -24.91 10.79 -1.15
N LEU A 72 -25.09 9.53 -1.57
CA LEU A 72 -25.53 9.21 -2.93
C LEU A 72 -27.04 8.97 -3.01
N ALA A 73 -27.61 8.26 -2.03
CA ALA A 73 -29.06 7.99 -1.97
C ALA A 73 -29.95 9.25 -2.04
N PRO A 74 -29.69 10.36 -1.31
CA PRO A 74 -30.54 11.54 -1.42
C PRO A 74 -30.51 12.17 -2.82
N LEU A 75 -29.32 12.27 -3.43
CA LEU A 75 -29.17 12.85 -4.78
C LEU A 75 -29.87 11.99 -5.85
N LEU A 76 -29.80 10.66 -5.74
CA LEU A 76 -30.52 9.78 -6.66
C LEU A 76 -32.03 9.86 -6.49
N LYS A 77 -32.50 10.04 -5.26
CA LYS A 77 -33.92 10.23 -4.98
C LYS A 77 -34.45 11.53 -5.58
N GLU A 78 -33.66 12.60 -5.47
CA GLU A 78 -34.00 13.91 -6.02
C GLU A 78 -34.00 13.91 -7.55
N TYR A 79 -32.91 13.43 -8.17
CA TYR A 79 -32.66 13.65 -9.60
C TYR A 79 -32.96 12.45 -10.50
N CYS A 80 -33.08 11.23 -9.97
CA CYS A 80 -33.22 10.02 -10.80
C CYS A 80 -34.57 9.31 -10.57
N PHE A 81 -34.95 9.09 -9.32
CA PHE A 81 -36.09 8.23 -8.99
C PHE A 81 -37.44 8.86 -9.30
N GLY A 82 -37.54 10.16 -9.59
CA GLY A 82 -38.79 10.77 -10.07
C GLY A 82 -39.27 10.14 -11.39
N CYS A 83 -38.34 9.82 -12.30
CA CYS A 83 -38.64 9.29 -13.64
C CYS A 83 -38.16 7.85 -13.86
N HIS A 84 -37.05 7.45 -13.23
CA HIS A 84 -36.38 6.16 -13.45
C HIS A 84 -36.53 5.22 -12.25
N ASN A 85 -37.78 4.90 -11.92
CA ASN A 85 -38.17 3.97 -10.86
C ASN A 85 -38.97 2.79 -11.44
N ALA A 86 -39.27 1.80 -10.60
CA ALA A 86 -40.00 0.60 -11.01
C ALA A 86 -41.40 0.85 -11.62
N LYS A 87 -42.04 1.99 -11.32
CA LYS A 87 -43.38 2.34 -11.82
C LYS A 87 -43.35 3.14 -13.12
N ARG A 88 -42.48 4.15 -13.25
CA ARG A 88 -42.42 5.05 -14.41
C ARG A 88 -41.47 4.58 -15.50
N LYS A 89 -40.31 4.03 -15.13
CA LYS A 89 -39.28 3.49 -16.03
C LYS A 89 -39.07 4.31 -17.32
N LYS A 90 -38.90 5.64 -17.22
CA LYS A 90 -38.72 6.49 -18.41
C LYS A 90 -37.52 5.98 -19.23
N GLY A 91 -37.72 5.79 -20.54
CA GLY A 91 -36.70 5.22 -21.42
C GLY A 91 -36.30 3.77 -21.09
N ASP A 92 -37.21 2.98 -20.51
CA ASP A 92 -37.00 1.59 -20.06
C ASP A 92 -35.90 1.42 -19.01
N ILE A 93 -35.59 2.49 -18.28
CA ILE A 93 -34.54 2.49 -17.24
C ILE A 93 -35.16 2.56 -15.85
N ASP A 94 -34.78 1.60 -15.01
CA ASP A 94 -35.10 1.53 -13.58
C ASP A 94 -33.79 1.61 -12.77
N ILE A 95 -33.42 2.81 -12.35
CA ILE A 95 -32.19 3.05 -11.58
C ILE A 95 -32.33 2.49 -10.16
N GLU A 96 -33.53 2.55 -9.59
CA GLU A 96 -33.81 2.02 -8.25
C GLU A 96 -33.50 0.53 -8.17
N SER A 97 -34.02 -0.28 -9.10
CA SER A 97 -33.72 -1.71 -9.18
C SER A 97 -32.25 -1.97 -9.55
N ALA A 98 -31.67 -1.18 -10.46
CA ALA A 98 -30.28 -1.35 -10.87
C ALA A 98 -29.30 -1.15 -9.71
N LEU A 99 -29.61 -0.29 -8.74
CA LEU A 99 -28.78 -0.07 -7.55
C LEU A 99 -28.83 -1.22 -6.55
N SER A 100 -29.97 -1.89 -6.46
CA SER A 100 -30.13 -3.10 -5.64
C SER A 100 -29.40 -4.30 -6.24
N SER A 101 -29.17 -4.29 -7.56
CA SER A 101 -28.45 -5.35 -8.27
C SER A 101 -26.94 -5.23 -8.04
N ARG A 102 -26.44 -5.97 -7.03
CA ARG A 102 -25.01 -6.08 -6.74
C ARG A 102 -24.38 -7.30 -7.43
N PRO A 103 -23.12 -7.20 -7.89
CA PRO A 103 -22.30 -5.99 -7.93
C PRO A 103 -22.77 -5.04 -9.04
N LEU A 104 -22.58 -3.73 -8.87
CA LEU A 104 -23.07 -2.73 -9.85
C LEU A 104 -22.42 -2.89 -11.23
N VAL A 105 -21.21 -3.45 -11.27
CA VAL A 105 -20.50 -3.80 -12.51
C VAL A 105 -21.29 -4.78 -13.41
N SER A 106 -22.24 -5.53 -12.85
CA SER A 106 -23.12 -6.41 -13.64
C SER A 106 -23.96 -5.66 -14.68
N ARG A 107 -24.20 -4.36 -14.46
CA ARG A 107 -24.91 -3.46 -15.38
C ARG A 107 -24.02 -2.32 -15.85
N LYS A 108 -22.76 -2.62 -16.18
CA LYS A 108 -21.74 -1.63 -16.55
C LYS A 108 -22.23 -0.64 -17.63
N ASP A 109 -22.83 -1.13 -18.71
CA ASP A 109 -23.24 -0.28 -19.83
C ASP A 109 -24.30 0.73 -19.42
N LEU A 110 -25.25 0.33 -18.56
CA LEU A 110 -26.21 1.24 -17.95
C LEU A 110 -25.51 2.34 -17.17
N TRP A 111 -24.55 1.99 -16.29
CA TRP A 111 -23.87 2.97 -15.45
C TRP A 111 -22.95 3.90 -16.23
N VAL A 112 -22.27 3.41 -17.28
CA VAL A 112 -21.50 4.25 -18.21
C VAL A 112 -22.42 5.26 -18.89
N ASN A 113 -23.59 4.81 -19.33
CA ASN A 113 -24.57 5.68 -19.97
C ASN A 113 -25.12 6.75 -19.00
N VAL A 114 -25.48 6.36 -17.78
CA VAL A 114 -25.94 7.29 -16.73
C VAL A 114 -24.88 8.34 -16.42
N LEU A 115 -23.62 7.93 -16.25
CA LEU A 115 -22.51 8.84 -16.00
C LEU A 115 -22.33 9.83 -17.15
N ALA A 116 -22.43 9.38 -18.40
CA ALA A 116 -22.35 10.27 -19.57
C ALA A 116 -23.48 11.30 -19.57
N ARG A 117 -24.75 10.86 -19.41
CA ARG A 117 -25.91 11.78 -19.41
C ARG A 117 -25.83 12.83 -18.29
N VAL A 118 -25.40 12.43 -17.09
CA VAL A 118 -25.24 13.36 -15.95
C VAL A 118 -24.07 14.32 -16.17
N ARG A 119 -22.97 13.84 -16.76
CA ARG A 119 -21.81 14.67 -17.07
C ARG A 119 -22.18 15.72 -18.12
N ASP A 120 -22.86 15.29 -19.18
CA ASP A 120 -23.20 16.12 -20.33
C ASP A 120 -24.37 17.06 -20.02
N GLY A 121 -25.15 16.78 -18.96
CA GLY A 121 -26.27 17.62 -18.51
C GLY A 121 -27.59 17.32 -19.15
N ASP A 122 -27.68 16.20 -19.84
CA ASP A 122 -28.92 15.66 -20.41
C ASP A 122 -29.85 15.12 -19.31
N MET A 123 -29.29 14.75 -18.15
CA MET A 123 -30.04 14.18 -17.03
C MET A 123 -29.75 14.91 -15.70
N PRO A 124 -30.80 15.37 -15.00
CA PRO A 124 -32.23 15.40 -15.39
C PRO A 124 -32.47 16.18 -16.70
N PRO A 125 -33.64 16.10 -17.35
CA PRO A 125 -33.92 16.95 -18.51
C PRO A 125 -34.07 18.43 -18.09
N GLU A 126 -34.02 19.35 -19.06
CA GLU A 126 -33.98 20.80 -18.83
C GLU A 126 -35.24 21.37 -18.16
N ASP A 127 -36.37 20.68 -18.30
CA ASP A 127 -37.67 21.01 -17.69
C ASP A 127 -37.77 20.55 -16.22
N GLU A 128 -36.77 19.82 -15.72
CA GLU A 128 -36.69 19.31 -14.35
C GLU A 128 -35.55 19.98 -13.58
N GLY A 129 -35.58 19.84 -12.24
CA GLY A 129 -34.55 20.40 -11.36
C GLY A 129 -33.15 19.85 -11.67
N GLN A 130 -32.24 20.71 -12.11
CA GLN A 130 -30.85 20.34 -12.36
C GLN A 130 -30.03 20.28 -11.08
N PRO A 131 -29.11 19.31 -10.93
CA PRO A 131 -28.14 19.33 -9.85
C PRO A 131 -27.19 20.52 -10.01
N SER A 132 -26.88 21.17 -8.89
CA SER A 132 -25.82 22.17 -8.86
C SER A 132 -24.46 21.55 -9.23
N SER A 133 -23.49 22.38 -9.61
CA SER A 133 -22.11 21.93 -9.89
C SER A 133 -21.51 21.00 -8.82
N PRO A 134 -21.58 21.30 -7.50
CA PRO A 134 -21.07 20.40 -6.47
C PRO A 134 -21.86 19.08 -6.37
N GLU A 135 -23.18 19.12 -6.51
CA GLU A 135 -24.03 17.90 -6.48
C GLU A 135 -23.76 16.99 -7.67
N ARG A 136 -23.64 17.56 -8.88
CA ARG A 136 -23.27 16.84 -10.09
C ARG A 136 -21.89 16.21 -9.96
N SER A 137 -20.93 16.96 -9.44
CA SER A 137 -19.59 16.44 -9.18
C SER A 137 -19.60 15.30 -8.16
N CYS A 138 -20.48 15.40 -7.14
CA CYS A 138 -20.70 14.33 -6.17
C CYS A 138 -21.28 13.07 -6.86
N LEU A 139 -22.35 13.22 -7.63
CA LEU A 139 -22.97 12.13 -8.40
C LEU A 139 -21.94 11.40 -9.28
N LEU A 140 -21.21 12.14 -10.11
CA LEU A 140 -20.21 11.57 -11.02
C LEU A 140 -19.11 10.83 -10.28
N ARG A 141 -18.53 11.45 -9.24
CA ARG A 141 -17.46 10.84 -8.44
C ARG A 141 -17.94 9.57 -7.73
N ARG A 142 -19.14 9.60 -7.16
CA ARG A 142 -19.67 8.49 -6.35
C ARG A 142 -20.17 7.33 -7.23
N LEU A 143 -20.87 7.62 -8.33
CA LEU A 143 -21.32 6.59 -9.29
C LEU A 143 -20.14 5.94 -10.03
N SER A 144 -19.13 6.71 -10.43
CA SER A 144 -17.91 6.16 -11.02
C SER A 144 -17.15 5.30 -10.02
N ALA A 145 -16.94 5.79 -8.79
CA ALA A 145 -16.36 4.98 -7.73
C ALA A 145 -17.16 3.71 -7.48
N ALA A 146 -18.49 3.76 -7.39
CA ALA A 146 -19.32 2.58 -7.13
C ALA A 146 -19.28 1.55 -8.26
N ALA A 147 -19.22 2.00 -9.51
CA ALA A 147 -19.08 1.13 -10.69
C ALA A 147 -17.67 0.50 -10.78
N HIS A 148 -16.63 1.24 -10.39
CA HIS A 148 -15.23 0.77 -10.41
C HIS A 148 -14.84 -0.04 -9.17
N TYR A 149 -15.38 0.25 -7.98
CA TYR A 149 -15.05 -0.44 -6.72
C TYR A 149 -15.52 -1.90 -6.73
N CYS A 150 -16.53 -2.22 -7.54
CA CYS A 150 -16.96 -3.59 -7.77
C CYS A 150 -16.00 -4.41 -8.65
N PHE A 151 -14.96 -3.79 -9.23
CA PHE A 151 -13.90 -4.49 -9.97
C PHE A 151 -12.78 -5.02 -9.05
N GLU A 152 -12.62 -4.44 -7.85
CA GLU A 152 -11.60 -4.86 -6.87
C GLU A 152 -12.23 -5.57 -5.67
N GLU A 153 -12.84 -6.73 -5.91
CA GLU A 153 -12.94 -7.80 -4.92
C GLU A 153 -12.94 -9.15 -5.67
N PRO A 154 -11.77 -9.80 -5.82
CA PRO A 154 -11.69 -11.23 -5.70
C PRO A 154 -10.88 -11.56 -4.45
N GLY A 155 -11.40 -11.14 -3.30
CA GLY A 155 -10.84 -11.42 -1.99
C GLY A 155 -11.53 -12.53 -1.22
N TRP A 156 -12.45 -13.31 -1.83
CA TRP A 156 -12.81 -14.70 -1.49
C TRP A 156 -14.05 -15.12 -2.31
N ILE A 157 -13.86 -15.62 -3.51
CA ILE A 157 -14.87 -16.53 -4.06
C ILE A 157 -14.63 -17.84 -3.32
N SER A 158 -15.45 -18.12 -2.31
CA SER A 158 -15.54 -19.45 -1.70
C SER A 158 -15.77 -20.46 -2.81
N THR A 159 -14.73 -21.22 -3.15
CA THR A 159 -14.84 -22.40 -3.98
C THR A 159 -15.63 -23.43 -3.17
N ARG A 160 -16.91 -23.55 -3.53
CA ARG A 160 -17.75 -24.69 -3.15
C ARG A 160 -17.00 -25.98 -3.48
N THR A 161 -16.59 -26.74 -2.46
CA THR A 161 -16.46 -28.20 -2.58
C THR A 161 -17.66 -28.84 -1.91
N LEU A 162 -18.68 -29.04 -2.75
CA LEU A 162 -19.62 -30.15 -2.82
C LEU A 162 -19.96 -30.90 -1.51
N HIS A 163 -21.19 -30.70 -1.04
CA HIS A 163 -21.96 -31.79 -0.43
C HIS A 163 -22.03 -32.94 -1.45
N SER A 164 -21.62 -34.13 -1.05
CA SER A 164 -21.89 -35.37 -1.78
C SER A 164 -23.11 -36.05 -1.15
N PRO A 165 -24.19 -36.34 -1.89
CA PRO A 165 -25.20 -37.30 -1.48
C PRO A 165 -24.88 -38.66 -2.10
N LEU A 166 -24.84 -39.71 -1.28
CA LEU A 166 -25.68 -40.91 -1.34
C LEU A 166 -25.36 -41.79 -0.12
#